data_AF-A0A086YKC4-F1
#
_entry.id   AF-A0A086YKC4-F1
#
_cell.length_a   1.000
_cell.length_b   1.000
_cell.length_c   1.000
_cell.angle_alpha   90.00
_cell.angle_beta   90.00
_cell.angle_gamma   90.00
#
_symmetry.space_group_name_H-M   'P 1'
#
loop_
_entity.id
_entity.type
_entity.pdbx_description
1 polymer ?
#
loop_
_entity_poly.entity_id
_entity_poly.type
_entity_poly.pdbx_seq_one_letter_code
_entity_poly.pdbx_strand_id
1 'polypeptide(L)' 'MAKISPVSWTELVRHLKELGFDGPYQSGKHPYMIKVNLVLAIPNPHRKEIDVDLLLRILKRAGISREQWLESKDKKN' A
#
# COMPACT_ATOMS: atom_id res chain seq x y z
N MET A 1 -5.82 -13.48 -15.26
CA MET A 1 -5.78 -12.22 -14.50
C MET A 1 -5.31 -12.52 -13.08
N ALA A 2 -4.22 -11.92 -12.62
CA ALA A 2 -3.75 -12.13 -11.25
C ALA A 2 -4.77 -11.59 -10.24
N LYS A 3 -4.96 -12.33 -9.14
CA LYS A 3 -5.90 -11.98 -8.08
C LYS A 3 -5.21 -11.12 -7.04
N ILE A 4 -5.85 -10.03 -6.62
CA ILE A 4 -5.41 -9.33 -5.41
C ILE A 4 -5.71 -10.27 -4.24
N SER A 5 -4.67 -10.60 -3.49
CA SER A 5 -4.73 -11.34 -2.23
C SER A 5 -4.57 -10.37 -1.05
N PRO A 6 -4.99 -10.77 0.17
CA PRO A 6 -4.55 -10.11 1.38
C PRO A 6 -3.03 -9.97 1.42
N VAL A 7 -2.56 -8.92 2.09
CA VAL A 7 -1.13 -8.64 2.25
C VAL A 7 -0.82 -8.25 3.68
N SER A 8 0.38 -8.54 4.15
CA SER A 8 0.88 -8.01 5.40
C SER A 8 1.09 -6.49 5.31
N TRP A 9 1.16 -5.83 6.47
CA TRP A 9 1.47 -4.41 6.53
C TRP A 9 2.83 -4.08 5.91
N THR A 10 3.84 -4.95 6.14
CA THR A 10 5.18 -4.79 5.58
C THR A 10 5.18 -4.88 4.06
N GLU A 11 4.40 -5.79 3.48
CA GLU A 11 4.24 -5.89 2.02
C GLU A 11 3.54 -4.66 1.44
N LEU A 12 2.52 -4.14 2.13
CA LEU A 12 1.87 -2.89 1.72
C LEU A 12 2.89 -1.77 1.61
N VAL A 13 3.66 -1.53 2.67
CA VAL A 13 4.68 -0.48 2.71
C VAL A 13 5.74 -0.69 1.64
N ARG A 14 6.23 -1.93 1.46
CA ARG A 14 7.24 -2.26 0.45
C ARG A 14 6.78 -1.92 -0.96
N HIS A 15 5.59 -2.36 -1.35
CA HIS A 15 5.08 -2.09 -2.71
C HIS A 15 4.78 -0.61 -2.92
N LEU A 16 4.25 0.09 -1.90
CA LEU A 16 4.06 1.53 -2.00
C LEU A 16 5.40 2.24 -2.25
N LYS A 17 6.50 1.81 -1.60
CA LYS A 17 7.84 2.33 -1.89
C LYS A 17 8.28 2.07 -3.33
N GLU A 18 8.07 0.86 -3.84
CA GLU A 18 8.37 0.51 -5.23
C GLU A 18 7.53 1.32 -6.24
N LEU A 19 6.35 1.76 -5.84
CA LEU A 19 5.47 2.65 -6.60
C LEU A 19 5.78 4.15 -6.38
N GLY A 20 6.87 4.47 -5.69
CA GLY A 20 7.40 5.82 -5.52
C GLY A 20 6.83 6.59 -4.32
N PHE A 21 6.27 5.91 -3.32
CA PHE A 21 5.91 6.53 -2.04
C PHE A 21 7.10 6.55 -1.07
N ASP A 22 7.26 7.64 -0.33
CA ASP A 22 8.23 7.78 0.75
C ASP A 22 7.57 7.60 2.14
N GLY A 23 8.37 7.23 3.14
CA GLY A 23 7.95 6.92 4.51
C GLY A 23 8.11 5.43 4.87
N PRO A 24 7.26 4.86 5.76
CA PRO A 24 6.12 5.48 6.42
C PRO A 24 6.57 6.46 7.51
N TYR A 25 5.86 7.58 7.61
CA TYR A 25 6.00 8.55 8.69
C TYR A 25 4.90 8.32 9.71
N GLN A 26 5.15 8.72 10.95
CA GLN A 26 4.18 8.60 12.02
C GLN A 26 3.98 9.96 12.70
N SER A 27 2.75 10.46 12.61
CA SER A 27 2.28 11.59 13.40
C SER A 27 0.86 11.27 13.85
N GLY A 28 0.63 11.20 15.16
CA GLY A 28 -0.67 10.84 15.73
C GLY A 28 -1.03 9.35 15.60
N LYS A 29 -2.32 9.07 15.30
CA LYS A 29 -2.93 7.74 15.43
C LYS A 29 -2.65 6.76 14.30
N HIS A 30 -2.33 7.24 13.09
CA HIS A 30 -2.10 6.40 11.91
C HIS A 30 -0.84 6.80 11.15
N PRO A 31 -0.01 5.83 10.71
CA PRO A 31 1.10 6.12 9.82
C PRO A 31 0.61 6.59 8.45
N TYR A 32 1.47 7.30 7.74
CA TYR A 32 1.18 7.78 6.39
C TYR A 32 2.43 7.71 5.50
N MET A 33 2.22 7.71 4.19
CA MET A 33 3.26 7.76 3.17
C MET A 33 2.98 8.90 2.20
N ILE A 34 4.03 9.47 1.58
CA ILE A 34 3.90 10.64 0.69
C ILE A 34 4.38 10.27 -0.71
N LYS A 35 3.68 10.72 -1.75
CA LYS A 35 4.16 10.67 -3.14
C LYS A 35 3.87 11.99 -3.83
N VAL A 36 4.93 12.76 -4.13
CA VAL A 36 4.85 14.10 -4.75
C VAL A 36 3.89 15.02 -3.97
N ASN A 37 2.62 15.13 -4.37
CA ASN A 37 1.60 15.96 -3.74
C ASN A 37 0.47 15.15 -3.07
N LEU A 38 0.66 13.85 -2.87
CA LEU A 38 -0.31 12.95 -2.27
C LEU A 38 0.16 12.45 -0.90
N VAL A 39 -0.68 12.63 0.12
CA VAL A 39 -0.49 12.03 1.45
C VAL A 39 -1.46 10.86 1.60
N LEU A 40 -0.93 9.66 1.80
CA LEU A 40 -1.69 8.42 1.94
C LEU A 40 -1.60 7.91 3.38
N ALA A 41 -2.69 8.01 4.13
CA ALA A 41 -2.81 7.35 5.43
C ALA A 41 -2.90 5.82 5.23
N ILE A 42 -2.10 5.08 6.00
CA ILE A 42 -2.05 3.61 5.97
C ILE A 42 -2.49 3.05 7.35
N PRO A 43 -3.00 1.80 7.41
CA PRO A 43 -3.43 1.20 8.67
C PRO A 43 -2.26 1.06 9.66
N ASN A 44 -2.58 0.89 10.95
CA ASN A 44 -1.57 0.65 11.97
C ASN A 44 -0.94 -0.76 11.81
N PRO A 45 0.36 -0.91 12.11
CA PRO A 45 1.10 -2.17 11.94
C PRO A 45 0.63 -3.32 12.85
N HIS A 46 -0.31 -3.08 13.76
CA HIS A 46 -0.86 -4.10 14.65
C HIS A 46 -1.78 -5.12 13.95
N ARG A 47 -2.20 -4.86 12.70
CA ARG A 47 -2.98 -5.82 11.92
C ARG A 47 -2.03 -6.79 11.20
N LYS A 48 -2.21 -8.09 11.43
CA LYS A 48 -1.40 -9.16 10.80
C LYS A 48 -1.55 -9.16 9.28
N GLU A 49 -2.78 -9.00 8.80
CA GLU A 49 -3.09 -8.91 7.36
C GLU A 49 -4.06 -7.75 7.09
N ILE A 50 -3.92 -7.20 5.89
CA ILE A 50 -4.80 -6.22 5.30
C ILE A 50 -5.67 -6.98 4.31
N ASP A 51 -6.97 -7.01 4.59
CA ASP A 51 -7.96 -7.64 3.73
C ASP A 51 -8.04 -6.94 2.37
N VAL A 52 -8.56 -7.68 1.38
CA VAL A 52 -8.63 -7.20 -0.01
C VAL A 52 -9.46 -5.92 -0.12
N ASP A 53 -10.53 -5.78 0.66
CA ASP A 53 -11.41 -4.59 0.58
C ASP A 53 -10.72 -3.35 1.13
N LEU A 54 -10.04 -3.45 2.27
CA LEU A 54 -9.23 -2.37 2.81
C LEU A 54 -8.07 -2.01 1.88
N LEU A 55 -7.39 -3.02 1.32
CA LEU A 55 -6.32 -2.80 0.35
C LEU A 55 -6.83 -2.02 -0.88
N LEU A 56 -7.94 -2.46 -1.48
CA LEU A 56 -8.54 -1.79 -2.63
C LEU A 56 -8.91 -0.33 -2.34
N ARG A 57 -9.42 -0.05 -1.13
CA ARG A 57 -9.71 1.33 -0.69
C ARG A 57 -8.45 2.18 -0.58
N ILE A 58 -7.34 1.62 -0.08
CA ILE A 58 -6.05 2.30 0.01
C ILE A 58 -5.51 2.59 -1.39
N LEU A 59 -5.50 1.59 -2.29
CA LEU A 59 -5.01 1.75 -3.67
C LEU A 59 -5.81 2.81 -4.44
N LYS A 60 -7.14 2.81 -4.28
CA LYS A 60 -8.01 3.83 -4.89
C LYS A 60 -7.66 5.25 -4.43
N ARG A 61 -7.41 5.45 -3.13
CA ARG A 61 -6.96 6.75 -2.59
C ARG A 61 -5.55 7.11 -3.06
N ALA A 62 -4.73 6.10 -3.31
CA ALA A 62 -3.37 6.25 -3.80
C ALA A 62 -3.28 6.55 -5.30
N GLY A 63 -4.39 6.47 -6.04
CA GLY A 63 -4.40 6.54 -7.50
C GLY A 63 -3.67 5.37 -8.17
N ILE A 64 -3.54 4.24 -7.47
CA ILE A 64 -2.89 3.03 -7.97
C ILE A 64 -3.96 2.11 -8.55
N SER A 65 -3.82 1.75 -9.82
CA SER A 65 -4.65 0.72 -10.46
C SER A 65 -4.30 -0.68 -9.96
N ARG A 66 -5.22 -1.62 -10.15
CA ARG A 66 -5.00 -3.02 -9.80
C ARG A 66 -3.82 -3.61 -10.58
N GLU A 67 -3.69 -3.22 -11.83
CA GLU A 67 -2.66 -3.67 -12.76
C GLU A 67 -1.29 -3.21 -12.26
N GLN A 68 -1.14 -1.92 -11.96
CA GLN A 68 0.11 -1.36 -11.38
C GLN A 68 0.50 -2.06 -10.06
N TRP A 69 -0.47 -2.39 -9.22
CA TRP A 69 -0.23 -3.11 -7.97
C TRP A 69 0.25 -4.57 -8.19
N LEU A 70 -0.29 -5.24 -9.21
CA LEU A 70 0.11 -6.61 -9.53
C LEU A 70 1.49 -6.62 -10.22
N GLU A 71 1.76 -5.67 -11.11
CA GLU A 71 3.08 -5.49 -11.74
C GLU A 71 4.18 -5.19 -10.71
N SER A 72 3.88 -4.45 -9.63
CA SER A 72 4.86 -4.25 -8.56
C SER A 72 5.17 -5.53 -7.79
N LYS A 73 4.23 -6.49 -7.72
CA LYS A 73 4.51 -7.82 -7.14
C LYS A 73 5.41 -8.66 -8.04
N ASP A 74 5.17 -8.62 -9.35
CA ASP A 74 5.81 -9.50 -10.32
C ASP A 74 7.28 -9.15 -10.59
N LYS A 75 7.71 -7.91 -10.31
CA LYS A 75 9.13 -7.50 -10.42
C LYS A 75 10.10 -8.23 -9.46
N LYS A 76 9.61 -9.16 -8.65
CA LYS A 76 10.41 -9.89 -7.65
C LYS A 76 10.22 -11.41 -7.68
N ASN A 77 9.82 -11.98 -8.80
CA ASN A 77 9.88 -13.42 -9.04
C ASN A 77 10.74 -13.77 -10.25
#